data_AF-A0A7C6VSS5-F1
#
_entry.id   AF-A0A7C6VSS5-F1
#
_cell.length_a   1.000
_cell.length_b   1.000
_cell.length_c   1.000
_cell.angle_alpha   90.00
_cell.angle_beta   90.00
_cell.angle_gamma   90.00
#
_symmetry.space_group_name_H-M   'P 1'
#
loop_
_entity.id
_entity.type
_entity.pdbx_description
1 polymer ?
#
loop_
_entity_poly.entity_id
_entity_poly.type
_entity_poly.pdbx_seq_one_letter_code
_entity_poly.pdbx_strand_id
1 'polypeptide(L)'
;MNIYLLQLVGKWASFIVVTFISLFSNGYANLKEVITINNDNLTKNMNVVNRIIDHETEIVYNSKLPSNIKRVITEGVDGIITDSEEPVIIREPITEVIEQGTGKAGQYKGILTGYGPDCDSCDGKGIVACRSKSKKAYNLITDGIYYSDDTYGKVRILAADLSEFPCGTIVYVDNGRLEPFYGVILDTGIDMRKAYRNGIIHMDLAYSTETDQAVYKATNKSGNVVFNVQRWGW
;
A
#
# COMPACT_ATOMS: atom_id res chain seq x y z
N MET A 1 0.36 11.41 123.50
CA MET A 1 -0.51 11.39 122.31
C MET A 1 -1.25 10.06 122.31
N ASN A 2 -2.59 10.06 122.22
CA ASN A 2 -3.43 8.86 122.36
C ASN A 2 -3.20 7.91 121.16
N ILE A 3 -2.86 6.64 121.42
CA ILE A 3 -2.52 5.64 120.39
C ILE A 3 -3.69 5.41 119.40
N TYR A 4 -4.93 5.54 119.88
CA TYR A 4 -6.13 5.42 119.05
C TYR A 4 -6.28 6.60 118.08
N LEU A 5 -5.82 7.79 118.47
CA LEU A 5 -5.82 8.98 117.60
C LEU A 5 -4.77 8.84 116.49
N LEU A 6 -3.62 8.24 116.79
CA LEU A 6 -2.55 7.99 115.82
C LEU A 6 -3.00 6.98 114.74
N GLN A 7 -3.70 5.92 115.14
CA GLN A 7 -4.26 4.93 114.22
C GLN A 7 -5.35 5.52 113.32
N LEU A 8 -6.18 6.43 113.84
CA LEU A 8 -7.20 7.11 113.05
C LEU A 8 -6.58 8.01 111.97
N VAL A 9 -5.57 8.82 112.35
CA VAL A 9 -4.85 9.69 111.41
C VAL A 9 -4.12 8.87 110.34
N GLY A 10 -3.50 7.74 110.73
CA GLY A 10 -2.86 6.82 109.78
C GLY A 10 -3.83 6.25 108.74
N LYS A 11 -5.05 5.88 109.15
CA LYS A 11 -6.08 5.37 108.23
C LYS A 11 -6.56 6.45 107.24
N TRP A 12 -6.74 7.68 107.70
CA TRP A 12 -7.13 8.79 106.82
C TRP A 12 -6.02 9.18 105.84
N ALA A 13 -4.76 9.16 106.26
CA ALA A 13 -3.62 9.38 105.37
C ALA A 13 -3.53 8.31 104.27
N SER A 14 -3.70 7.03 104.62
CA SER A 14 -3.72 5.94 103.63
C SER A 14 -4.86 6.07 102.64
N PHE A 15 -6.05 6.50 103.08
CA PHE A 15 -7.19 6.71 102.19
C PHE A 15 -6.94 7.82 101.17
N ILE A 16 -6.31 8.93 101.59
CA ILE A 16 -5.95 10.06 100.73
C ILE A 16 -4.90 9.65 99.69
N VAL A 17 -3.89 8.86 100.08
CA VAL A 17 -2.84 8.40 99.16
C VAL A 17 -3.41 7.50 98.07
N VAL A 18 -4.31 6.56 98.41
CA VAL A 18 -4.94 5.66 97.44
C VAL A 18 -5.84 6.42 96.46
N THR A 19 -6.55 7.46 96.92
CA THR A 19 -7.36 8.32 96.04
C THR A 19 -6.51 9.19 95.13
N PHE A 20 -5.38 9.69 95.60
CA PHE A 20 -4.44 10.44 94.75
C PHE A 20 -3.85 9.56 93.64
N ILE A 21 -3.37 8.36 93.96
CA ILE A 21 -2.75 7.47 92.96
C ILE A 21 -3.76 7.07 91.87
N SER A 22 -5.02 6.82 92.23
CA SER A 22 -6.08 6.46 91.28
C SER A 22 -6.51 7.63 90.38
N LEU A 23 -6.41 8.88 90.83
CA LEU A 23 -6.70 10.06 90.01
C LEU A 23 -5.63 10.34 88.93
N PHE A 24 -4.36 10.02 89.20
CA PHE A 24 -3.26 10.33 88.28
C PHE A 24 -2.74 9.13 87.46
N SER A 25 -3.17 7.90 87.77
CA SER A 25 -2.81 6.69 87.03
C SER A 25 -3.34 6.63 85.58
N ASN A 26 -4.36 7.43 85.24
CA ASN A 26 -4.97 7.42 83.90
C ASN A 26 -4.14 8.17 82.84
N GLY A 27 -3.00 8.76 83.20
CA GLY A 27 -2.15 9.54 82.28
C GLY A 27 -1.29 8.72 81.31
N TYR A 28 -1.09 7.41 81.52
CA TYR A 28 -0.14 6.61 80.75
C TYR A 28 -0.76 5.78 79.60
N ALA A 29 -2.08 5.85 79.38
CA ALA A 29 -2.76 4.96 78.43
C ALA A 29 -2.94 5.52 76.99
N ASN A 30 -2.29 6.63 76.61
CA ASN A 30 -2.54 7.28 75.31
C ASN A 30 -1.27 7.70 74.56
N LEU A 31 -0.28 6.80 74.42
CA LEU A 31 0.70 6.91 73.33
C LEU A 31 0.19 6.06 72.16
N LYS A 32 -0.73 6.62 71.36
CA LYS A 32 -0.99 6.10 70.02
C LYS A 32 0.24 6.43 69.17
N GLU A 33 1.06 5.42 68.92
CA GLU A 33 2.11 5.52 67.91
C GLU A 33 1.43 5.66 66.54
N VAL A 34 1.38 6.89 66.03
CA VAL A 34 0.79 7.19 64.71
C VAL A 34 1.81 6.79 63.65
N ILE A 35 1.73 5.55 63.19
CA ILE A 35 2.48 5.11 62.00
C ILE A 35 1.82 5.77 60.78
N THR A 36 2.45 6.81 60.25
CA THR A 36 2.02 7.44 59.00
C THR A 36 2.58 6.60 57.85
N ILE A 37 1.72 5.78 57.24
CA ILE A 37 2.06 5.07 56.00
C ILE A 37 1.84 6.08 54.85
N ASN A 38 2.90 6.79 54.46
CA ASN A 38 2.87 7.60 53.25
C ASN A 38 2.94 6.68 52.05
N ASN A 39 1.84 6.57 51.31
CA ASN A 39 1.84 5.93 50.00
C ASN A 39 2.23 6.98 48.95
N ASP A 40 3.52 7.06 48.64
CA ASP A 40 4.07 7.99 47.63
C ASP A 40 3.55 7.74 46.20
N ASN A 41 2.75 6.69 45.98
CA ASN A 41 2.16 6.38 44.68
C ASN A 41 0.73 6.93 44.50
N LEU A 42 0.12 7.58 45.50
CA LEU A 42 -1.23 8.17 45.36
C LEU A 42 -1.32 9.30 44.33
N THR A 43 -0.18 9.91 43.97
CA THR A 43 -0.10 11.02 43.02
C THR A 43 0.67 10.69 41.73
N LYS A 44 1.17 9.45 41.60
CA LYS A 44 1.91 9.02 40.40
C LYS A 44 0.93 8.53 39.33
N ASN A 45 0.20 9.45 38.73
CA ASN A 45 -0.53 9.18 37.49
C ASN A 45 0.49 9.16 36.34
N MET A 46 0.71 7.99 35.73
CA MET A 46 1.54 7.88 34.53
C MET A 46 0.65 8.14 33.31
N ASN A 47 0.56 9.40 32.89
CA ASN A 47 -0.03 9.75 31.60
C ASN A 47 1.01 9.53 30.52
N VAL A 48 0.92 8.40 29.82
CA VAL A 48 1.70 8.17 28.60
C VAL A 48 0.98 8.84 27.45
N VAL A 49 1.49 9.98 27.02
CA VAL A 49 1.04 10.66 25.80
C VAL A 49 1.88 10.14 24.65
N ASN A 50 1.25 9.73 23.56
CA ASN A 50 1.93 9.28 22.36
C ASN A 50 1.82 10.35 21.27
N ARG A 51 2.84 10.44 20.43
CA ARG A 51 2.88 11.28 19.23
C ARG A 51 3.12 10.42 18.00
N ILE A 52 2.64 10.94 16.87
CA ILE A 52 2.80 10.33 15.55
C ILE A 52 4.12 10.83 14.96
N ILE A 53 4.90 9.90 14.39
CA ILE A 53 6.04 10.24 13.53
C ILE A 53 5.57 9.99 12.11
N ASP A 54 5.45 11.06 11.31
CA ASP A 54 5.04 10.92 9.91
C ASP A 54 6.04 10.05 9.16
N HIS A 55 5.53 9.16 8.31
CA HIS A 55 6.38 8.38 7.42
C HIS A 55 7.00 9.26 6.31
N GLU A 56 8.16 8.83 5.83
CA GLU A 56 8.78 9.43 4.64
C GLU A 56 8.21 8.79 3.37
N THR A 57 8.28 9.51 2.26
CA THR A 57 7.93 9.00 0.92
C THR A 57 9.17 9.00 0.03
N GLU A 58 9.51 7.83 -0.51
CA GLU A 58 10.54 7.64 -1.52
C GLU A 58 9.91 7.47 -2.91
N ILE A 59 10.40 8.24 -3.90
CA ILE A 59 9.92 8.16 -5.28
C ILE A 59 10.94 7.42 -6.14
N VAL A 60 10.54 6.28 -6.67
CA VAL A 60 11.31 5.48 -7.63
C VAL A 60 10.82 5.77 -9.04
N TYR A 61 11.70 6.27 -9.91
CA TYR A 61 11.34 6.62 -11.28
C TYR A 61 11.48 5.42 -12.23
N ASN A 62 10.46 5.18 -13.06
CA ASN A 62 10.44 4.10 -14.04
C ASN A 62 10.11 4.61 -15.45
N SER A 63 11.07 4.54 -16.36
CA SER A 63 10.91 4.96 -17.76
C SER A 63 10.00 4.04 -18.59
N LYS A 64 9.77 2.80 -18.12
CA LYS A 64 8.83 1.87 -18.75
C LYS A 64 7.38 2.17 -18.39
N LEU A 65 7.11 3.00 -17.40
CA LEU A 65 5.76 3.45 -17.11
C LEU A 65 5.49 4.80 -17.77
N PRO A 66 4.29 5.01 -18.34
CA PRO A 66 3.88 6.32 -18.80
C PRO A 66 3.97 7.38 -17.71
N SER A 67 4.31 8.61 -18.09
CA SER A 67 4.49 9.74 -17.16
C SER A 67 3.29 10.07 -16.28
N ASN A 68 2.07 9.71 -16.71
CA ASN A 68 0.84 9.94 -15.98
C ASN A 68 0.46 8.79 -15.02
N ILE A 69 1.29 7.75 -14.87
CA ILE A 69 1.03 6.61 -13.99
C ILE A 69 1.90 6.72 -12.73
N LYS A 70 1.25 6.55 -11.57
CA LYS A 70 1.88 6.37 -10.26
C LYS A 70 1.35 5.11 -9.59
N ARG A 71 2.20 4.39 -8.88
CA ARG A 71 1.83 3.16 -8.15
C ARG A 71 2.48 3.17 -6.77
N VAL A 72 1.70 2.85 -5.75
CA VAL A 72 2.25 2.59 -4.41
C VAL A 72 2.77 1.16 -4.40
N ILE A 73 4.08 1.00 -4.21
CA ILE A 73 4.76 -0.30 -4.10
C ILE A 73 4.76 -0.77 -2.65
N THR A 74 4.90 0.17 -1.72
CA THR A 74 4.87 -0.08 -0.28
C THR A 74 4.08 1.04 0.35
N GLU A 75 3.01 0.67 1.07
CA GLU A 75 2.17 1.60 1.81
C GLU A 75 2.98 2.21 2.96
N GLY A 76 2.97 3.53 3.05
CA GLY A 76 3.55 4.26 4.17
C GLY A 76 2.78 4.02 5.46
N VAL A 77 3.49 3.86 6.57
CA VAL A 77 2.83 3.72 7.86
C VAL A 77 3.54 4.54 8.92
N ASP A 78 2.83 5.47 9.55
CA ASP A 78 3.41 6.38 10.54
C ASP A 78 3.98 5.65 11.76
N GLY A 79 5.06 6.17 12.32
CA GLY A 79 5.61 5.69 13.57
C GLY A 79 4.80 6.16 14.78
N ILE A 80 5.09 5.58 15.94
CA ILE A 80 4.53 6.00 17.23
C ILE A 80 5.69 6.18 18.20
N ILE A 81 5.74 7.34 18.86
CA ILE A 81 6.75 7.69 19.86
C ILE A 81 6.09 8.19 21.14
N THR A 82 6.71 7.92 22.29
CA THR A 82 6.25 8.50 23.55
C THR A 82 6.63 9.98 23.64
N ASP A 83 5.71 10.80 24.14
CA ASP A 83 5.94 12.21 24.46
C ASP A 83 6.43 12.31 25.91
N SER A 84 7.70 11.99 26.11
CA SER A 84 8.39 11.96 27.41
C SER A 84 9.78 12.62 27.32
N GLU A 85 10.38 12.96 28.47
CA GLU A 85 11.74 13.53 28.52
C GLU A 85 12.78 12.61 27.85
N GLU A 86 12.60 11.29 28.02
CA GLU A 86 13.29 10.25 27.26
C GLU A 86 12.29 9.59 26.32
N PRO A 87 12.19 10.01 25.06
CA PRO A 87 11.22 9.46 24.13
C PRO A 87 11.64 8.05 23.67
N VAL A 88 10.69 7.13 23.68
CA VAL A 88 10.86 5.75 23.24
C VAL A 88 10.02 5.52 21.99
N ILE A 89 10.66 5.01 20.94
CA ILE A 89 9.95 4.62 19.72
C ILE A 89 9.20 3.31 20.00
N ILE A 90 7.87 3.40 20.01
CA ILE A 90 6.97 2.25 20.15
C ILE A 90 6.88 1.51 18.81
N ARG A 91 6.89 2.28 17.70
CA ARG A 91 6.84 1.75 16.35
C ARG A 91 7.60 2.67 15.39
N GLU A 92 8.52 2.09 14.65
CA GLU A 92 9.23 2.80 13.58
C GLU A 92 8.27 3.10 12.41
N PRO A 93 8.38 4.27 11.77
CA PRO A 93 7.66 4.54 10.53
C PRO A 93 8.14 3.60 9.41
N ILE A 94 7.22 3.19 8.55
CA ILE A 94 7.51 2.47 7.31
C ILE A 94 7.45 3.48 6.17
N THR A 95 8.56 3.64 5.45
CA THR A 95 8.65 4.53 4.28
C THR A 95 7.67 4.08 3.19
N GLU A 96 6.88 5.04 2.68
CA GLU A 96 6.07 4.84 1.49
C GLU A 96 6.96 4.82 0.27
N VAL A 97 6.82 3.80 -0.59
CA VAL A 97 7.56 3.74 -1.85
C VAL A 97 6.59 3.91 -3.00
N ILE A 98 6.72 5.02 -3.72
CA ILE A 98 5.93 5.33 -4.91
C ILE A 98 6.77 5.10 -6.16
N GLU A 99 6.29 4.25 -7.06
CA GLU A 99 6.81 4.14 -8.41
C GLU A 99 6.13 5.18 -9.32
N GLN A 100 6.93 6.09 -9.86
CA GLN A 100 6.51 7.17 -10.75
C GLN A 100 6.97 6.90 -12.17
N GLY A 101 6.03 6.86 -13.12
CA GLY A 101 6.38 6.77 -14.53
C GLY A 101 7.07 8.02 -15.06
N THR A 102 8.07 7.81 -15.92
CA THR A 102 8.81 8.88 -16.63
C THR A 102 8.89 8.64 -18.14
N GLY A 103 8.25 7.59 -18.64
CA GLY A 103 8.15 7.30 -20.06
C GLY A 103 7.23 8.27 -20.81
N LYS A 104 7.10 8.03 -22.12
CA LYS A 104 6.20 8.80 -22.98
C LYS A 104 4.76 8.74 -22.46
N ALA A 105 3.98 9.80 -22.72
CA ALA A 105 2.55 9.85 -22.38
C ALA A 105 1.82 8.63 -22.96
N GLY A 106 0.99 7.99 -22.14
CA GLY A 106 0.43 6.67 -22.47
C GLY A 106 -0.97 6.69 -23.06
N GLN A 107 -1.60 7.85 -23.24
CA GLN A 107 -2.99 7.94 -23.70
C GLN A 107 -3.07 8.36 -25.15
N TYR A 108 -3.72 7.53 -25.97
CA TYR A 108 -3.86 7.74 -27.40
C TYR A 108 -5.29 7.48 -27.86
N LYS A 109 -5.65 8.10 -28.98
CA LYS A 109 -6.87 7.79 -29.73
C LYS A 109 -6.53 7.38 -31.15
N GLY A 110 -7.29 6.45 -31.71
CA GLY A 110 -7.05 5.98 -33.06
C GLY A 110 -8.06 4.98 -33.57
N ILE A 111 -7.57 4.06 -34.40
CA ILE A 111 -8.36 3.01 -35.01
C ILE A 111 -7.86 1.63 -34.59
N LEU A 112 -8.78 0.69 -34.48
CA LEU A 112 -8.49 -0.72 -34.27
C LEU A 112 -9.06 -1.53 -35.44
N THR A 113 -8.29 -2.45 -36.00
CA THR A 113 -8.80 -3.50 -36.88
C THR A 113 -8.43 -4.87 -36.32
N GLY A 114 -8.94 -5.94 -36.93
CA GLY A 114 -8.48 -7.30 -36.64
C GLY A 114 -7.65 -7.82 -37.80
N TYR A 115 -6.79 -8.79 -37.54
CA TYR A 115 -6.08 -9.53 -38.59
C TYR A 115 -5.91 -11.00 -38.21
N GLY A 116 -5.83 -11.86 -39.22
CA GLY A 116 -5.33 -13.23 -39.08
C GLY A 116 -3.96 -13.43 -39.73
N PRO A 117 -3.25 -14.53 -39.42
CA PRO A 117 -1.97 -14.85 -40.05
C PRO A 117 -2.08 -15.10 -41.57
N ASP A 118 -3.27 -15.37 -42.06
CA ASP A 118 -3.68 -15.63 -43.44
C ASP A 118 -4.23 -14.40 -44.17
N CYS A 119 -4.00 -13.18 -43.64
CA CYS A 119 -4.40 -11.95 -44.32
C CYS A 119 -3.73 -11.80 -45.71
N ASP A 120 -4.35 -11.05 -46.63
CA ASP A 120 -3.86 -10.91 -48.03
C ASP A 120 -2.42 -10.41 -48.15
N SER A 121 -1.96 -9.63 -47.18
CA SER A 121 -0.59 -9.08 -47.14
C SER A 121 0.38 -9.87 -46.25
N CYS A 122 -0.12 -10.91 -45.60
CA CYS A 122 0.62 -11.78 -44.69
C CYS A 122 1.28 -12.94 -45.44
N ASP A 123 2.32 -13.54 -44.86
CA ASP A 123 3.00 -14.71 -45.46
C ASP A 123 2.34 -16.05 -45.12
N GLY A 124 1.24 -16.04 -44.36
CA GLY A 124 0.51 -17.23 -43.93
C GLY A 124 1.16 -18.00 -42.78
N LYS A 125 2.35 -17.62 -42.30
CA LYS A 125 3.11 -18.42 -41.32
C LYS A 125 2.80 -18.07 -39.87
N GLY A 126 2.17 -16.91 -39.63
CA GLY A 126 1.78 -16.43 -38.30
C GLY A 126 2.94 -16.07 -37.37
N ILE A 127 4.18 -15.96 -37.88
CA ILE A 127 5.32 -15.50 -37.08
C ILE A 127 5.17 -14.00 -36.88
N VAL A 128 5.05 -13.57 -35.62
CA VAL A 128 4.95 -12.14 -35.29
C VAL A 128 6.32 -11.47 -35.33
N ALA A 129 6.36 -10.17 -35.59
CA ALA A 129 7.61 -9.42 -35.77
C ALA A 129 8.53 -9.39 -34.53
N CYS A 130 7.96 -9.41 -33.34
CA CYS A 130 8.69 -9.32 -32.08
C CYS A 130 9.01 -10.70 -31.50
N ARG A 131 10.18 -10.81 -30.89
CA ARG A 131 10.47 -11.92 -29.96
C ARG A 131 9.80 -11.66 -28.62
N SER A 132 9.50 -12.70 -27.85
CA SER A 132 9.05 -12.55 -26.47
C SER A 132 10.12 -11.92 -25.57
N LYS A 133 9.75 -11.57 -24.33
CA LYS A 133 10.68 -11.10 -23.28
C LYS A 133 11.86 -12.05 -23.06
N SER A 134 11.67 -13.36 -23.26
CA SER A 134 12.72 -14.39 -23.17
C SER A 134 13.46 -14.64 -24.50
N LYS A 135 13.32 -13.75 -25.47
CA LYS A 135 13.94 -13.78 -26.81
C LYS A 135 13.52 -14.95 -27.70
N LYS A 136 12.39 -15.60 -27.41
CA LYS A 136 11.82 -16.67 -28.24
C LYS A 136 10.96 -16.08 -29.35
N ALA A 137 10.93 -16.73 -30.52
CA ALA A 137 9.93 -16.41 -31.53
C ALA A 137 8.53 -16.75 -30.99
N TYR A 138 7.52 -16.05 -31.50
CA TYR A 138 6.13 -16.30 -31.14
C TYR A 138 5.32 -16.47 -32.43
N ASN A 139 4.39 -17.42 -32.45
CA ASN A 139 3.64 -17.77 -33.65
C ASN A 139 2.13 -17.87 -33.34
N LEU A 140 1.32 -17.09 -34.05
CA LEU A 140 -0.14 -17.02 -33.86
C LEU A 140 -0.87 -18.35 -34.11
N ILE A 141 -0.30 -19.23 -34.94
CA ILE A 141 -0.88 -20.52 -35.30
C ILE A 141 -0.54 -21.57 -34.25
N THR A 142 0.72 -21.64 -33.80
CA THR A 142 1.17 -22.71 -32.87
C THR A 142 1.07 -22.31 -31.40
N ASP A 143 1.34 -21.04 -31.08
CA ASP A 143 1.33 -20.51 -29.70
C ASP A 143 -0.01 -19.84 -29.36
N GLY A 144 -0.74 -19.39 -30.39
CA GLY A 144 -2.09 -18.82 -30.30
C GLY A 144 -2.13 -17.29 -30.30
N ILE A 145 -3.30 -16.72 -30.03
CA ILE A 145 -3.56 -15.26 -30.13
C ILE A 145 -3.45 -14.52 -28.78
N TYR A 146 -2.84 -15.18 -27.79
CA TYR A 146 -2.73 -14.68 -26.42
C TYR A 146 -1.32 -14.86 -25.87
N TYR A 147 -0.77 -13.80 -25.29
CA TYR A 147 0.51 -13.84 -24.60
C TYR A 147 0.32 -13.90 -23.08
N SER A 148 1.18 -14.62 -22.37
CA SER A 148 1.18 -14.64 -20.91
C SER A 148 2.18 -13.60 -20.40
N ASP A 149 1.66 -12.52 -19.85
CA ASP A 149 2.44 -11.46 -19.21
C ASP A 149 2.53 -11.65 -17.69
N ASP A 150 3.70 -11.38 -17.12
CA ASP A 150 3.98 -11.56 -15.69
C ASP A 150 3.12 -10.64 -14.79
N THR A 151 2.68 -9.48 -15.30
CA THR A 151 1.95 -8.46 -14.54
C THR A 151 0.46 -8.45 -14.89
N TYR A 152 0.11 -8.57 -16.17
CA TYR A 152 -1.27 -8.44 -16.65
C TYR A 152 -1.92 -9.78 -17.01
N GLY A 153 -1.24 -10.90 -16.77
CA GLY A 153 -1.75 -12.24 -17.04
C GLY A 153 -1.92 -12.51 -18.53
N LYS A 154 -3.02 -13.17 -18.91
CA LYS A 154 -3.28 -13.53 -20.30
C LYS A 154 -3.82 -12.33 -21.08
N VAL A 155 -3.00 -11.79 -21.98
CA VAL A 155 -3.29 -10.59 -22.78
C VAL A 155 -3.41 -10.93 -24.26
N ARG A 156 -4.14 -10.12 -25.03
CA ARG A 156 -4.27 -10.29 -26.50
C ARG A 156 -3.01 -9.83 -27.22
N ILE A 157 -2.81 -10.32 -28.44
CA ILE A 157 -1.70 -9.87 -29.29
C ILE A 157 -2.17 -8.73 -30.20
N LEU A 158 -1.36 -7.69 -30.26
CA LEU A 158 -1.57 -6.51 -31.09
C LEU A 158 -0.40 -6.31 -32.06
N ALA A 159 -0.71 -5.81 -33.25
CA ALA A 159 0.24 -5.23 -34.17
C ALA A 159 0.17 -3.69 -34.12
N ALA A 160 1.31 -3.02 -34.19
CA ALA A 160 1.39 -1.55 -34.20
C ALA A 160 2.60 -1.05 -35.00
N ASP A 161 2.79 0.27 -35.09
CA ASP A 161 4.08 0.85 -35.50
C ASP A 161 5.09 0.69 -34.36
N LEU A 162 6.12 -0.14 -34.57
CA LEU A 162 7.12 -0.47 -33.56
C LEU A 162 8.09 0.68 -33.24
N SER A 163 8.13 1.74 -34.06
CA SER A 163 8.90 2.94 -33.75
C SER A 163 8.22 3.79 -32.67
N GLU A 164 6.90 3.71 -32.58
CA GLU A 164 6.11 4.41 -31.56
C GLU A 164 5.78 3.51 -30.37
N PHE A 165 5.42 2.25 -30.62
CA PHE A 165 5.07 1.27 -29.59
C PHE A 165 6.05 0.09 -29.65
N PRO A 166 7.17 0.14 -28.90
CA PRO A 166 8.17 -0.92 -28.91
C PRO A 166 7.59 -2.29 -28.55
N CYS A 167 8.23 -3.35 -29.03
CA CYS A 167 7.88 -4.73 -28.71
C CYS A 167 7.69 -4.93 -27.20
N GLY A 168 6.56 -5.51 -26.81
CA GLY A 168 6.22 -5.77 -25.42
C GLY A 168 5.47 -4.70 -24.69
N THR A 169 5.17 -3.60 -25.38
CA THR A 169 4.30 -2.56 -24.83
C THR A 169 2.94 -3.17 -24.49
N ILE A 170 2.49 -2.99 -23.25
CA ILE A 170 1.17 -3.39 -22.78
C ILE A 170 0.23 -2.20 -22.95
N VAL A 171 -0.92 -2.44 -23.58
CA VAL A 171 -1.93 -1.44 -23.89
C VAL A 171 -3.28 -1.95 -23.39
N TYR A 172 -3.97 -1.14 -22.60
CA TYR A 172 -5.39 -1.33 -22.34
C TYR A 172 -6.17 -0.70 -23.50
N VAL A 173 -7.06 -1.46 -24.11
CA VAL A 173 -7.82 -1.08 -25.30
C VAL A 173 -9.30 -1.03 -24.97
N ASP A 174 -9.92 0.11 -25.25
CA ASP A 174 -11.37 0.26 -25.29
C ASP A 174 -11.78 0.79 -26.67
N ASN A 175 -12.40 -0.08 -27.46
CA ASN A 175 -12.87 0.24 -28.81
C ASN A 175 -14.39 0.44 -28.89
N GLY A 176 -15.12 0.37 -27.77
CA GLY A 176 -16.58 0.47 -27.72
C GLY A 176 -17.35 -0.59 -28.52
N ARG A 177 -16.69 -1.68 -28.95
CA ARG A 177 -17.31 -2.80 -29.69
C ARG A 177 -17.08 -4.16 -29.02
N LEU A 178 -15.94 -4.32 -28.37
CA LEU A 178 -15.56 -5.47 -27.57
C LEU A 178 -15.55 -5.06 -26.10
N GLU A 179 -15.66 -6.05 -25.20
CA GLU A 179 -15.29 -5.84 -23.79
C GLU A 179 -13.84 -5.33 -23.73
N PRO A 180 -13.55 -4.27 -22.96
CA PRO A 180 -12.20 -3.73 -22.85
C PRO A 180 -11.19 -4.77 -22.41
N PHE A 181 -9.99 -4.73 -22.98
CA PHE A 181 -9.00 -5.78 -22.78
C PHE A 181 -7.57 -5.24 -22.74
N TYR A 182 -6.66 -6.03 -22.17
CA TYR A 182 -5.22 -5.78 -22.27
C TYR A 182 -4.65 -6.50 -23.49
N GLY A 183 -3.82 -5.79 -24.24
CA GLY A 183 -3.05 -6.31 -25.35
C GLY A 183 -1.55 -6.05 -25.19
N VAL A 184 -0.74 -6.88 -25.83
CA VAL A 184 0.71 -6.71 -25.95
C VAL A 184 1.08 -6.49 -27.42
N ILE A 185 1.95 -5.51 -27.67
CA ILE A 185 2.51 -5.31 -29.02
C ILE A 185 3.55 -6.39 -29.28
N LEU A 186 3.24 -7.35 -30.14
CA LEU A 186 4.21 -8.36 -30.62
C LEU A 186 4.42 -8.32 -32.13
N ASP A 187 3.64 -7.54 -32.86
CA ASP A 187 3.67 -7.59 -34.31
C ASP A 187 3.63 -6.21 -34.97
N THR A 188 3.81 -6.16 -36.27
CA THR A 188 3.71 -4.92 -37.06
C THR A 188 3.21 -5.20 -38.47
N GLY A 189 2.68 -4.17 -39.11
CA GLY A 189 2.19 -4.24 -40.48
C GLY A 189 2.43 -2.95 -41.25
N ILE A 190 2.34 -3.04 -42.57
CA ILE A 190 2.56 -1.90 -43.47
C ILE A 190 1.54 -0.78 -43.18
N ASP A 191 0.30 -1.14 -42.88
CA ASP A 191 -0.79 -0.18 -42.67
C ASP A 191 -0.61 0.62 -41.40
N MET A 192 -0.22 -0.01 -40.29
CA MET A 192 0.05 0.66 -39.02
C MET A 192 1.20 1.67 -39.17
N ARG A 193 2.25 1.29 -39.93
CA ARG A 193 3.36 2.20 -40.23
C ARG A 193 2.98 3.37 -41.14
N LYS A 194 2.09 3.14 -42.11
CA LYS A 194 1.57 4.20 -42.99
C LYS A 194 0.65 5.15 -42.20
N ALA A 195 -0.24 4.60 -41.38
CA ALA A 195 -1.15 5.35 -40.52
C ALA A 195 -0.37 6.26 -39.56
N TYR A 196 0.67 5.72 -38.91
CA TYR A 196 1.49 6.50 -37.98
C TYR A 196 2.21 7.67 -38.67
N ARG A 197 2.78 7.46 -39.87
CA ARG A 197 3.34 8.56 -40.67
C ARG A 197 2.34 9.65 -41.02
N ASN A 198 1.05 9.33 -41.06
CA ASN A 198 -0.04 10.28 -41.28
C ASN A 198 -0.64 10.82 -39.98
N GLY A 199 -0.01 10.57 -38.81
CA GLY A 199 -0.47 11.03 -37.51
C GLY A 199 -1.63 10.24 -36.92
N ILE A 200 -1.94 9.05 -37.45
CA ILE A 200 -3.03 8.19 -37.00
C ILE A 200 -2.45 7.01 -36.22
N ILE A 201 -2.92 6.83 -34.99
CA ILE A 201 -2.64 5.60 -34.24
C ILE A 201 -3.53 4.49 -34.78
N HIS A 202 -2.91 3.43 -35.26
CA HIS A 202 -3.59 2.25 -35.79
C HIS A 202 -2.96 1.02 -35.14
N MET A 203 -3.79 0.21 -34.50
CA MET A 203 -3.40 -1.11 -34.02
C MET A 203 -4.29 -2.20 -34.64
N ASP A 204 -3.72 -3.38 -34.83
CA ASP A 204 -4.46 -4.57 -35.27
C ASP A 204 -4.51 -5.62 -34.18
N LEU A 205 -5.69 -6.18 -33.93
CA LEU A 205 -5.93 -7.25 -32.97
C LEU A 205 -5.79 -8.61 -33.64
N ALA A 206 -4.89 -9.46 -33.14
CA ALA A 206 -4.64 -10.78 -33.71
C ALA A 206 -5.80 -11.76 -33.46
N TYR A 207 -6.17 -12.48 -34.53
CA TYR A 207 -7.11 -13.59 -34.58
C TYR A 207 -6.45 -14.82 -35.21
N SER A 208 -7.09 -15.99 -35.07
CA SER A 208 -6.58 -17.24 -35.62
C SER A 208 -6.68 -17.31 -37.15
N THR A 209 -7.61 -16.56 -37.74
CA THR A 209 -7.79 -16.42 -39.19
C THR A 209 -8.45 -15.08 -39.52
N GLU A 210 -8.15 -14.53 -40.69
CA GLU A 210 -8.73 -13.30 -41.25
C GLU A 210 -10.23 -13.44 -41.51
N THR A 211 -10.68 -14.68 -41.77
CA THR A 211 -12.09 -15.00 -42.06
C THR A 211 -12.96 -15.08 -40.82
N ASP A 212 -12.38 -14.97 -39.62
CA ASP A 212 -13.14 -14.99 -38.37
C ASP A 212 -14.10 -13.80 -38.31
N GLN A 213 -15.39 -14.05 -38.07
CA GLN A 213 -16.39 -12.99 -37.90
C GLN A 213 -16.01 -12.00 -36.78
N ALA A 214 -15.23 -12.44 -35.78
CA ALA A 214 -14.75 -11.60 -34.71
C ALA A 214 -13.75 -10.52 -35.18
N VAL A 215 -13.02 -10.73 -36.29
CA VAL A 215 -12.15 -9.72 -36.93
C VAL A 215 -12.96 -8.49 -37.34
N TYR A 216 -14.11 -8.71 -37.98
CA TYR A 216 -15.01 -7.63 -38.38
C TYR A 216 -15.63 -6.92 -37.17
N LYS A 217 -15.96 -7.67 -36.11
CA LYS A 217 -16.51 -7.09 -34.86
C LYS A 217 -15.50 -6.21 -34.13
N ALA A 218 -14.21 -6.57 -34.16
CA ALA A 218 -13.15 -5.79 -33.54
C ALA A 218 -12.90 -4.45 -34.25
N THR A 219 -13.17 -4.40 -35.56
CA THR A 219 -12.82 -3.26 -36.39
C THR A 219 -13.59 -2.01 -36.01
N ASN A 220 -12.92 -0.99 -35.49
CA ASN A 220 -13.46 0.35 -35.28
C ASN A 220 -12.52 1.40 -35.89
N LYS A 221 -12.95 1.96 -37.03
CA LYS A 221 -12.21 2.98 -37.80
C LYS A 221 -12.65 4.42 -37.51
N SER A 222 -13.36 4.67 -36.40
CA SER A 222 -13.89 6.00 -36.07
C SER A 222 -12.83 7.03 -35.67
N GLY A 223 -11.61 6.60 -35.34
CA GLY A 223 -10.56 7.46 -34.77
C GLY A 223 -10.72 7.70 -33.26
N ASN A 224 -11.76 7.13 -32.63
CA ASN A 224 -12.07 7.33 -31.21
C ASN A 224 -11.74 6.12 -30.32
N VAL A 225 -11.08 5.08 -30.86
CA VAL A 225 -10.63 3.95 -30.04
C VAL A 225 -9.60 4.46 -29.04
N VAL A 226 -9.78 4.15 -27.76
CA VAL A 226 -8.90 4.58 -26.67
C VAL A 226 -7.84 3.52 -26.44
N PHE A 227 -6.58 3.96 -26.48
CA PHE A 227 -5.42 3.14 -26.16
C PHE A 227 -4.68 3.75 -24.97
N ASN A 228 -4.67 3.03 -23.85
CA ASN A 228 -3.96 3.43 -22.65
C ASN A 228 -2.78 2.50 -22.42
N VAL A 229 -1.58 2.94 -22.78
CA VAL A 229 -0.33 2.23 -22.48
C VAL A 229 -0.20 2.07 -20.97
N GLN A 230 0.10 0.85 -20.55
CA GLN A 230 0.26 0.47 -19.14
C GLN A 230 1.73 0.19 -18.81
N ARG A 231 2.52 -0.19 -19.83
CA ARG A 231 3.96 -0.44 -19.73
C ARG A 231 4.55 -0.35 -21.14
N TRP A 232 5.60 0.42 -21.34
CA TRP A 232 6.41 0.43 -22.55
C TRP A 232 7.25 -0.84 -22.65
N GLY A 233 7.71 -1.17 -23.86
CA GLY A 233 8.42 -2.41 -24.20
C GLY A 233 9.51 -2.87 -23.22
N TRP A 234 9.86 -4.15 -23.31
CA TRP A 234 10.84 -4.78 -22.40
C TRP A 234 12.29 -4.38 -22.72
#